data_AF-A0A075HZ08-F1
#
_entry.id   AF-A0A075HZ08-F1
#
_cell.length_a   1.000
_cell.length_b   1.000
_cell.length_c   1.000
_cell.angle_alpha   90.00
_cell.angle_beta   90.00
_cell.angle_gamma   90.00
#
_symmetry.space_group_name_H-M   'P 1'
#
loop_
_entity.id
_entity.type
_entity.pdbx_description
1 polymer ?
#
loop_
_entity_poly.entity_id
_entity_poly.type
_entity_poly.pdbx_seq_one_letter_code
_entity_poly.pdbx_strand_id
1 'polypeptide(L)'
;MKVKLSMKLLTEYSQEDSLTFEGKIDAVFEHDDGIFLIDYKTDKNASYASHHKRQLAVYKKIYSQLEGIPEEKIQTCLIFVALRGGVNTGKSDSAIDYGKRDVFGTFEEHLQKVLEWKKNPDEFIKELIEQPTQDSLHEAIKEKLADDSK
;
A
#
# COMPACT_ATOMS: atom_id res chain seq x y z
N MET A 1 -4.22 -11.16 -11.53
CA MET A 1 -4.21 -12.32 -10.62
C MET A 1 -4.84 -11.95 -9.27
N LYS A 2 -5.78 -12.73 -8.73
CA LYS A 2 -6.25 -12.53 -7.35
C LYS A 2 -5.22 -13.13 -6.39
N VAL A 3 -4.91 -12.42 -5.32
CA VAL A 3 -4.01 -12.89 -4.27
C VAL A 3 -4.72 -12.86 -2.92
N LYS A 4 -4.48 -13.88 -2.12
CA LYS A 4 -5.00 -14.00 -0.76
C LYS A 4 -3.97 -14.72 0.09
N LEU A 5 -3.52 -14.08 1.17
CA LEU A 5 -2.48 -14.64 2.04
C LEU A 5 -2.70 -14.21 3.49
N SER A 6 -2.47 -15.13 4.42
CA SER A 6 -2.48 -14.80 5.86
C SER A 6 -1.43 -13.73 6.16
N MET A 7 -1.78 -12.73 6.96
CA MET A 7 -0.86 -11.65 7.31
C MET A 7 0.40 -12.15 8.03
N LYS A 8 0.27 -13.22 8.82
CA LYS A 8 1.39 -13.88 9.53
C LYS A 8 2.49 -14.42 8.61
N LEU A 9 2.18 -14.62 7.33
CA LEU A 9 3.17 -15.09 6.34
C LEU A 9 3.94 -13.93 5.68
N LEU A 10 3.54 -12.69 5.95
CA LEU A 10 4.14 -11.48 5.38
C LEU A 10 4.91 -10.66 6.41
N THR A 11 4.67 -10.85 7.70
CA THR A 11 5.24 -10.03 8.77
C THR A 11 5.76 -10.89 9.91
N GLU A 12 6.60 -10.29 10.75
CA GLU A 12 7.08 -10.92 11.99
C GLU A 12 6.06 -10.85 13.14
N TYR A 13 4.84 -10.37 12.87
CA TYR A 13 3.82 -10.21 13.90
C TYR A 13 3.38 -11.57 14.46
N SER A 14 3.73 -11.81 15.72
CA SER A 14 3.60 -13.11 16.38
C SER A 14 2.26 -13.34 17.05
N GLN A 15 1.41 -12.31 17.19
CA GLN A 15 0.12 -12.50 17.85
C GLN A 15 -0.83 -13.31 16.97
N GLU A 16 -1.64 -14.13 17.61
CA GLU A 16 -2.68 -14.85 16.89
C GLU A 16 -3.78 -13.89 16.43
N ASP A 17 -3.70 -13.46 15.18
CA ASP A 17 -4.80 -12.86 14.46
C ASP A 17 -5.29 -13.76 13.29
N SER A 18 -6.45 -13.41 12.76
CA SER A 18 -7.04 -14.01 11.56
C SER A 18 -7.01 -13.05 10.36
N LEU A 19 -6.13 -12.05 10.38
CA LEU A 19 -6.05 -11.05 9.34
C LEU A 19 -5.51 -11.69 8.06
N THR A 20 -6.19 -11.38 6.97
CA THR A 20 -5.84 -11.89 5.66
C THR A 20 -5.66 -10.71 4.73
N PHE A 21 -4.54 -10.70 4.01
CA PHE A 21 -4.36 -9.78 2.90
C PHE A 21 -5.10 -10.31 1.68
N GLU A 22 -5.90 -9.46 1.05
CA GLU A 22 -6.54 -9.74 -0.23
C GLU A 22 -6.23 -8.63 -1.23
N GLY A 23 -5.97 -9.01 -2.47
CA GLY A 23 -5.65 -8.05 -3.52
C GLY A 23 -5.80 -8.62 -4.93
N LYS A 24 -5.59 -7.74 -5.91
CA LYS A 24 -5.56 -8.11 -7.32
C LYS A 24 -4.37 -7.43 -7.98
N ILE A 25 -3.47 -8.24 -8.51
CA ILE A 25 -2.37 -7.79 -9.37
C ILE A 25 -2.95 -7.59 -10.77
N ASP A 26 -2.68 -6.44 -11.40
CA ASP A 26 -3.23 -6.10 -12.71
C ASP A 26 -2.70 -7.05 -13.79
N ALA A 27 -1.38 -7.18 -13.89
CA ALA A 27 -0.75 -8.09 -14.83
C ALA A 27 0.54 -8.72 -14.29
N VAL A 28 0.81 -9.93 -14.78
CA VAL A 28 1.99 -10.73 -14.47
C VAL A 28 2.56 -11.21 -15.79
N PHE A 29 3.84 -10.97 -16.04
CA PHE A 29 4.51 -11.41 -17.26
C PHE A 29 5.79 -12.16 -16.91
N GLU A 30 5.98 -13.32 -17.53
CA GLU A 30 7.23 -14.06 -17.46
C GLU A 30 8.22 -13.49 -18.49
N HIS A 31 9.50 -13.50 -18.14
CA HIS A 31 10.59 -13.25 -19.07
C HIS A 31 11.76 -14.20 -18.73
N ASP A 32 12.77 -14.24 -19.60
CA ASP A 32 13.82 -15.27 -19.57
C ASP A 32 14.50 -15.47 -18.19
N ASP A 33 14.58 -14.39 -17.39
CA ASP A 33 15.27 -14.37 -16.10
C ASP A 33 14.37 -14.14 -14.88
N GLY A 34 13.03 -14.10 -15.05
CA GLY A 34 12.14 -13.78 -13.93
C GLY A 34 10.72 -13.37 -14.30
N ILE A 35 10.12 -12.59 -13.40
CA ILE A 35 8.72 -12.18 -13.45
C ILE A 35 8.63 -10.66 -13.35
N PHE A 36 7.77 -10.06 -14.17
CA PHE A 36 7.26 -8.71 -13.99
C PHE A 36 5.88 -8.73 -13.33
N LEU A 37 5.75 -8.04 -12.21
CA LEU A 37 4.46 -7.63 -11.65
C LEU A 37 4.16 -6.20 -12.07
N ILE A 38 3.07 -6.01 -12.81
CA ILE A 38 2.69 -4.72 -13.37
C ILE A 38 1.44 -4.20 -12.67
N ASP A 39 1.46 -2.90 -12.36
CA ASP A 39 0.33 -2.12 -11.89
C ASP A 39 0.11 -0.96 -12.88
N TYR A 40 -1.08 -0.90 -13.49
CA TYR A 40 -1.41 0.16 -14.43
C TYR A 40 -2.08 1.32 -13.69
N LYS A 41 -1.74 2.54 -14.12
CA LYS A 41 -2.21 3.76 -13.48
C LYS A 41 -2.65 4.81 -14.48
N THR A 42 -3.79 5.40 -14.19
CA THR A 42 -4.42 6.48 -14.98
C THR A 42 -4.27 7.84 -14.32
N ASP A 43 -3.36 7.94 -13.35
CA ASP A 43 -3.05 9.19 -12.63
C ASP A 43 -2.65 10.30 -13.59
N LYS A 44 -2.98 11.53 -13.23
CA LYS A 44 -2.61 12.71 -14.03
C LYS A 44 -1.11 13.00 -13.96
N ASN A 45 -0.47 12.62 -12.86
CA ASN A 45 0.95 12.85 -12.59
C ASN A 45 1.53 11.71 -11.74
N ALA A 46 2.84 11.72 -11.53
CA ALA A 46 3.54 10.69 -10.76
C ALA A 46 3.62 10.98 -9.25
N SER A 47 2.85 11.93 -8.71
CA SER A 47 2.97 12.34 -7.30
C SER A 47 2.66 11.20 -6.32
N TYR A 48 1.82 10.24 -6.71
CA TYR A 48 1.48 9.06 -5.91
C TYR A 48 2.30 7.82 -6.22
N ALA A 49 3.35 7.92 -7.04
CA ALA A 49 4.19 6.78 -7.42
C ALA A 49 4.75 6.02 -6.19
N SER A 50 5.08 6.74 -5.10
CA SER A 50 5.55 6.12 -3.86
C SER A 50 4.50 5.24 -3.17
N HIS A 51 3.21 5.59 -3.26
CA HIS A 51 2.11 4.79 -2.71
C HIS A 51 1.94 3.50 -3.51
N HIS A 52 1.94 3.60 -4.84
CA HIS A 52 1.81 2.43 -5.72
C HIS A 52 3.03 1.49 -5.61
N LYS A 53 4.23 2.03 -5.44
CA LYS A 53 5.43 1.21 -5.18
C LYS A 53 5.35 0.42 -3.89
N ARG A 54 4.80 0.99 -2.82
CA ARG A 54 4.58 0.25 -1.56
C ARG A 54 3.59 -0.89 -1.77
N GLN A 55 2.49 -0.65 -2.48
CA GLN A 55 1.54 -1.70 -2.83
C GLN A 55 2.20 -2.82 -3.65
N LEU A 56 2.97 -2.47 -4.69
CA LEU A 56 3.71 -3.44 -5.51
C LEU A 56 4.73 -4.24 -4.70
N ALA A 57 5.39 -3.65 -3.70
CA ALA A 57 6.30 -4.37 -2.82
C ALA A 57 5.58 -5.45 -2.00
N VAL A 58 4.37 -5.16 -1.51
CA VAL A 58 3.53 -6.15 -0.82
C VAL A 58 3.11 -7.27 -1.78
N TYR A 59 2.66 -6.92 -3.00
CA TYR A 59 2.33 -7.91 -4.02
C TYR A 59 3.50 -8.80 -4.40
N LYS A 60 4.71 -8.24 -4.49
CA LYS A 60 5.94 -9.00 -4.73
C LYS A 60 6.19 -10.05 -3.66
N LYS A 61 6.09 -9.70 -2.37
CA LYS A 61 6.22 -10.67 -1.27
C LYS A 61 5.16 -11.75 -1.33
N ILE A 62 3.90 -11.36 -1.54
CA ILE A 62 2.79 -12.32 -1.63
C ILE A 62 2.99 -13.27 -2.80
N TYR A 63 3.32 -12.75 -3.98
CA TYR A 63 3.54 -13.56 -5.17
C TYR A 63 4.72 -14.52 -4.97
N SER A 64 5.82 -14.05 -4.36
CA SER A 64 6.96 -14.89 -4.01
C SER A 64 6.56 -16.08 -3.13
N GLN A 65 5.76 -15.83 -2.09
CA GLN A 65 5.28 -16.87 -1.17
C GLN A 65 4.31 -17.85 -1.83
N LEU A 66 3.37 -17.34 -2.65
CA LEU A 66 2.35 -18.17 -3.30
C LEU A 66 2.94 -19.06 -4.41
N GLU A 67 3.88 -18.54 -5.19
CA GLU A 67 4.45 -19.23 -6.35
C GLU A 67 5.80 -19.89 -6.06
N GLY A 68 6.37 -19.70 -4.86
CA GLY A 68 7.69 -20.24 -4.49
C GLY A 68 8.85 -19.65 -5.30
N ILE A 69 8.69 -18.42 -5.80
CA ILE A 69 9.68 -17.73 -6.63
C ILE A 69 10.47 -16.76 -5.76
N PRO A 70 11.80 -16.77 -5.76
CA PRO A 70 12.60 -15.83 -4.97
C PRO A 70 12.30 -14.36 -5.33
N GLU A 71 12.21 -13.49 -4.32
CA GLU A 71 11.87 -12.07 -4.51
C GLU A 71 12.82 -11.37 -5.49
N GLU A 72 14.11 -11.72 -5.53
CA GLU A 72 15.11 -11.18 -6.44
C GLU A 72 14.80 -11.46 -7.92
N LYS A 73 14.01 -12.51 -8.22
CA LYS A 73 13.55 -12.83 -9.58
C LYS A 73 12.25 -12.11 -9.95
N ILE A 74 11.69 -11.31 -9.05
CA ILE A 74 10.44 -10.59 -9.27
C ILE A 74 10.74 -9.09 -9.35
N GLN A 75 10.56 -8.51 -10.53
CA GLN A 75 10.62 -7.09 -10.78
C GLN A 75 9.21 -6.49 -10.73
N THR A 76 9.07 -5.33 -10.09
CA THR A 76 7.81 -4.59 -10.04
C THR A 76 7.87 -3.39 -10.98
N CYS A 77 6.77 -3.15 -11.69
CA CYS A 77 6.68 -2.14 -12.73
C CYS A 77 5.38 -1.36 -12.59
N LEU A 78 5.49 -0.04 -12.47
CA LEU A 78 4.36 0.87 -12.45
C LEU A 78 4.28 1.53 -13.84
N ILE A 79 3.15 1.36 -14.51
CA ILE A 79 2.93 1.93 -15.85
C ILE A 79 1.84 2.99 -15.78
N PHE A 80 2.23 4.25 -15.97
CA PHE A 80 1.30 5.34 -16.16
C PHE A 80 0.88 5.42 -17.62
N VAL A 81 -0.42 5.34 -17.91
CA VAL A 81 -0.94 5.34 -19.28
C VAL A 81 -1.62 6.65 -19.70
N ALA A 82 -1.79 7.60 -18.77
CA ALA A 82 -2.61 8.80 -19.00
C ALA A 82 -2.08 10.06 -18.28
N LEU A 83 -0.76 10.24 -18.22
CA LEU A 83 -0.17 11.43 -17.63
C LEU A 83 -0.59 12.67 -18.41
N ARG A 84 -0.94 13.75 -17.70
CA ARG A 84 -1.41 15.01 -18.30
C ARG A 84 -1.13 16.20 -17.39
N GLY A 85 -0.82 17.34 -18.00
CA GLY A 85 -0.62 18.59 -17.27
C GLY A 85 -1.89 19.08 -16.56
N GLY A 86 -1.72 20.06 -15.66
CA GLY A 86 -2.84 20.68 -14.94
C GLY A 86 -3.85 21.37 -15.86
N VAL A 87 -3.39 21.82 -17.03
CA VAL A 87 -4.25 22.34 -18.11
C VAL A 87 -4.47 21.25 -19.15
N ASN A 88 -5.73 21.02 -19.52
CA ASN A 88 -6.07 20.07 -20.58
C ASN A 88 -5.68 20.65 -21.94
N THR A 89 -4.64 20.08 -22.55
CA THR A 89 -4.16 20.45 -23.89
C THR A 89 -4.56 19.43 -24.96
N GLY A 90 -5.35 18.41 -24.61
CA GLY A 90 -5.64 17.26 -25.46
C GLY A 90 -4.47 16.29 -25.63
N LYS A 91 -3.33 16.53 -24.96
CA LYS A 91 -2.14 15.66 -25.00
C LYS A 91 -2.07 14.79 -23.74
N SER A 92 -1.64 13.54 -23.91
CA SER A 92 -1.36 12.61 -22.82
C SER A 92 -0.04 11.90 -23.06
N ASP A 93 0.70 11.67 -21.98
CA ASP A 93 1.95 10.94 -21.96
C ASP A 93 1.82 9.62 -21.20
N SER A 94 2.82 8.76 -21.37
CA SER A 94 2.98 7.52 -20.60
C SER A 94 4.35 7.47 -19.96
N ALA A 95 4.47 6.83 -18.81
CA ALA A 95 5.75 6.60 -18.15
C ALA A 95 5.80 5.21 -17.53
N ILE A 96 7.01 4.69 -17.42
CA ILE A 96 7.30 3.41 -16.76
C ILE A 96 8.24 3.69 -15.60
N ASP A 97 7.91 3.16 -14.44
CA ASP A 97 8.71 3.32 -13.23
C ASP A 97 8.92 1.96 -12.54
N TYR A 98 10.18 1.57 -12.40
CA TYR A 98 10.58 0.29 -11.83
C TYR A 98 10.78 0.39 -10.31
N GLY A 99 10.29 -0.60 -9.58
CA GLY A 99 10.49 -0.73 -8.13
C GLY A 99 11.91 -1.18 -7.80
N LYS A 100 12.86 -0.23 -7.75
CA LYS A 100 14.28 -0.51 -7.46
C LYS A 100 14.65 -0.47 -5.97
N ARG A 101 13.85 0.21 -5.15
CA ARG A 101 14.10 0.35 -3.72
C ARG A 101 13.19 -0.59 -2.95
N ASP A 102 13.72 -1.17 -1.88
CA ASP A 102 12.87 -1.82 -0.89
C ASP A 102 12.08 -0.75 -0.13
N VAL A 103 10.76 -0.86 -0.22
CA VAL A 103 9.79 0.02 0.45
C VAL A 103 8.80 -0.80 1.28
N PHE A 104 9.06 -2.11 1.44
CA PHE A 104 8.23 -3.00 2.23
C PHE A 104 8.28 -2.63 3.72
N GLY A 105 9.46 -2.22 4.23
CA GLY A 105 9.60 -1.78 5.63
C GLY A 105 8.60 -0.70 6.04
N THR A 106 8.31 0.28 5.17
CA THR A 106 7.29 1.30 5.46
C THR A 106 5.87 0.73 5.54
N PHE A 107 5.55 -0.28 4.72
CA PHE A 107 4.28 -0.99 4.84
C PHE A 107 4.20 -1.74 6.17
N GLU A 108 5.27 -2.44 6.55
CA GLU A 108 5.35 -3.19 7.80
C GLU A 108 5.20 -2.27 9.02
N GLU A 109 5.90 -1.13 9.05
CA GLU A 109 5.76 -0.12 10.12
C GLU A 109 4.31 0.36 10.27
N HIS A 110 3.66 0.72 9.16
CA HIS A 110 2.26 1.15 9.19
C HIS A 110 1.32 0.04 9.68
N LEU A 111 1.58 -1.20 9.25
CA LEU A 111 0.78 -2.34 9.66
C LEU A 111 0.96 -2.63 11.15
N GLN A 112 2.19 -2.61 11.68
CA GLN A 112 2.43 -2.79 13.12
C GLN A 112 1.67 -1.75 13.94
N LYS A 113 1.67 -0.49 13.50
CA LYS A 113 0.89 0.57 14.14
C LYS A 113 -0.61 0.28 14.18
N VAL A 114 -1.18 -0.21 13.08
CA VAL A 114 -2.59 -0.62 13.03
C VAL A 114 -2.87 -1.81 13.97
N LEU A 115 -1.95 -2.76 14.06
CA LEU A 115 -2.08 -3.91 14.95
C LEU A 115 -2.00 -3.50 16.43
N GLU A 116 -1.15 -2.54 16.76
CA GLU A 116 -1.07 -1.93 18.09
C GLU A 116 -2.37 -1.21 18.46
N TRP A 117 -2.93 -0.40 17.57
CA TRP A 117 -4.23 0.24 17.76
C TRP A 117 -5.38 -0.75 17.93
N LYS A 118 -5.35 -1.88 17.22
CA LYS A 118 -6.34 -2.95 17.40
C LYS A 118 -6.25 -3.56 18.81
N LYS A 119 -5.05 -3.67 19.37
CA LYS A 119 -4.80 -4.18 20.72
C LYS A 119 -5.17 -3.15 21.80
N ASN A 120 -4.89 -1.87 21.54
CA ASN A 120 -5.18 -0.77 22.44
C ASN A 120 -5.91 0.36 21.69
N PRO A 121 -7.25 0.27 21.57
CA PRO A 121 -8.04 1.30 20.90
C PRO A 121 -7.93 2.67 21.55
N ASP A 122 -7.66 2.75 22.86
CA ASP A 122 -7.52 4.03 23.56
C ASP A 122 -6.30 4.81 23.07
N GLU A 123 -5.20 4.13 22.73
CA GLU A 123 -4.02 4.79 22.13
C GLU A 123 -4.36 5.35 20.75
N PHE A 124 -5.17 4.64 19.95
CA PHE A 124 -5.66 5.17 18.68
C PHE A 124 -6.48 6.44 18.87
N ILE A 125 -7.42 6.46 19.84
CA ILE A 125 -8.25 7.64 20.12
C ILE A 125 -7.38 8.81 20.57
N LYS A 126 -6.43 8.57 21.48
CA LYS A 126 -5.48 9.59 21.93
C LYS A 126 -4.67 10.17 20.76
N GLU A 127 -4.06 9.31 19.94
CA GLU A 127 -3.30 9.75 18.77
C GLU A 127 -4.17 10.51 17.76
N LEU A 128 -5.42 10.10 17.57
CA LEU A 128 -6.37 10.77 16.68
C LEU A 128 -6.70 12.19 17.17
N ILE A 129 -6.92 12.36 18.48
CA ILE A 129 -7.19 13.67 19.09
C ILE A 129 -5.97 14.60 18.98
N GLU A 130 -4.77 14.07 19.17
CA GLU A 130 -3.51 14.84 19.15
C GLU A 130 -3.08 15.28 17.74
N GLN A 131 -3.59 14.65 16.68
CA GLN A 131 -3.26 15.05 15.31
C GLN A 131 -3.69 16.50 15.01
N PRO A 132 -3.03 17.22 14.09
CA PRO A 132 -3.53 18.50 13.60
C PRO A 132 -4.90 18.33 12.92
N THR A 133 -5.85 19.23 13.19
CA THR A 133 -7.16 19.23 12.52
C THR A 133 -6.98 19.49 11.03
N GLN A 134 -7.55 18.61 10.21
CA GLN A 134 -7.38 18.65 8.74
C GLN A 134 -8.59 19.27 8.04
N ASP A 135 -9.80 18.97 8.53
CA ASP A 135 -11.06 19.46 7.99
C ASP A 135 -12.15 19.45 9.09
N SER A 136 -13.34 19.93 8.73
CA SER A 136 -14.48 20.03 9.66
C SER A 136 -15.03 18.68 10.11
N LEU A 137 -14.85 17.61 9.33
CA LEU A 137 -15.25 16.26 9.74
C LEU A 137 -14.29 15.74 10.81
N HIS A 138 -12.99 15.93 10.60
CA HIS A 138 -11.96 15.57 11.57
C HIS A 138 -12.16 16.34 12.89
N GLU A 139 -12.49 17.63 12.83
CA GLU A 139 -12.84 18.44 14.00
C GLU A 139 -14.04 17.86 14.77
N ALA A 140 -15.15 17.61 14.07
CA ALA A 140 -16.36 17.06 14.69
C ALA A 140 -16.14 15.67 15.33
N ILE A 141 -15.31 14.83 14.71
CA ILE A 141 -14.93 13.53 15.27
C ILE A 141 -14.15 13.72 16.58
N LYS A 142 -13.17 14.64 16.62
CA LYS A 142 -12.39 14.91 17.84
C LYS A 142 -13.25 15.45 18.97
N GLU A 143 -14.13 16.40 18.69
CA GLU A 143 -15.04 16.96 19.70
C GLU A 143 -15.90 15.85 20.32
N LYS A 144 -16.45 14.98 19.47
CA LYS A 144 -17.31 13.88 19.94
C LYS A 144 -16.54 12.90 20.84
N LEU A 145 -15.32 12.54 20.45
CA LEU A 145 -14.48 11.61 21.21
C LEU A 145 -13.94 12.21 22.51
N ALA A 146 -13.63 13.51 22.52
CA ALA A 146 -13.18 14.22 23.71
C ALA A 146 -14.29 14.37 24.76
N ASP A 147 -15.55 14.51 24.33
CA ASP A 147 -16.69 14.57 25.24
C ASP A 147 -17.09 13.22 25.81
N ASP A 148 -16.96 12.13 25.04
CA ASP A 148 -17.21 10.76 25.53
C ASP A 148 -16.11 10.25 26.49
N SER A 149 -15.00 11.00 26.61
CA SER A 149 -13.88 10.73 27.53
C SER A 149 -13.97 11.46 28.89
N LYS A 150 -15.04 12.24 29.12
CA LYS A 150 -15.34 12.95 30.39
C LYS A 150 -16.36 12.19 31.22
#